data_AF-A0A7C5SHK8-F1
#
_entry.id   AF-A0A7C5SHK8-F1
#
_cell.length_a   1.000
_cell.length_b   1.000
_cell.length_c   1.000
_cell.angle_alpha   90.00
_cell.angle_beta   90.00
_cell.angle_gamma   90.00
#
_symmetry.space_group_name_H-M   'P 1'
#
loop_
_entity.id
_entity.type
_entity.pdbx_description
1 polymer ?
#
loop_
_entity_poly.entity_id
_entity_poly.type
_entity_poly.pdbx_seq_one_letter_code
_entity_poly.pdbx_strand_id
1 'polypeptide(L)'
;MAGIEIDPEIMQEFLTECGELLESLEGDLLELESNNTDTDLINKIFRALHTIKGSASFLALTELVEIAHVAETALNAARNGEIVIERPMMDMLLKAVDVIKQQMDEIQAGSDSLTKAEPELVAALAAAGEGKENPYAPETAVPQPADSDPSDTPGGGPTGGGSTRELALDPSKADLLGPFVEDLESQLDKLSDQIEMLMDEAARPTLAEQIEDLGRGLSATIDFFEFDSMLELADSLVEAAAKAAKAESVEMDQLLPRMRAVLNLLTQQKDGLGEGTLVEPPKGELLDRLRTLVENGKVDPAWVLPEDADEQTVFEIDGVVDEHAEQGNGDGAQADPSVPPHPGDDS
;
A
#
# COMPACT_ATOMS: atom_id res chain seq x y z
N MET A 1 -21.43 -21.80 20.35
CA MET A 1 -20.41 -20.86 19.82
C MET A 1 -20.35 -19.74 20.83
N ALA A 2 -19.18 -19.49 21.43
CA ALA A 2 -19.01 -18.38 22.34
C ALA A 2 -19.12 -17.10 21.51
N GLY A 3 -20.26 -16.42 21.59
CA GLY A 3 -20.42 -15.09 21.00
C GLY A 3 -19.45 -14.18 21.73
N ILE A 4 -18.54 -13.57 20.98
CA ILE A 4 -17.78 -12.43 21.46
C ILE A 4 -18.84 -11.36 21.72
N GLU A 5 -19.19 -11.11 22.98
CA GLU A 5 -20.02 -9.97 23.34
C GLU A 5 -19.20 -8.72 23.00
N ILE A 6 -19.52 -8.12 21.85
CA ILE A 6 -18.92 -6.86 21.43
C ILE A 6 -19.32 -5.79 22.45
N ASP A 7 -18.34 -4.99 22.87
CA ASP A 7 -18.57 -3.89 23.80
C ASP A 7 -19.62 -2.91 23.23
N PRO A 8 -20.72 -2.63 23.96
CA PRO A 8 -21.72 -1.66 23.53
C PRO A 8 -21.16 -0.28 23.20
N GLU A 9 -20.07 0.14 23.87
CA GLU A 9 -19.42 1.43 23.58
C GLU A 9 -18.75 1.41 22.20
N ILE A 10 -18.03 0.33 21.86
CA ILE A 10 -17.41 0.13 20.54
C ILE A 10 -18.47 0.06 19.45
N MET A 11 -19.58 -0.66 19.70
CA MET A 11 -20.68 -0.74 18.74
C MET A 11 -21.32 0.64 18.50
N GLN A 12 -21.46 1.46 19.54
CA GLN A 12 -22.03 2.80 19.41
C GLN A 12 -21.09 3.76 18.66
N GLU A 13 -19.78 3.65 18.87
CA GLU A 13 -18.77 4.40 18.13
C GLU A 13 -18.81 4.03 16.64
N PHE A 14 -18.82 2.73 16.33
CA PHE A 14 -19.00 2.21 14.97
C PHE A 14 -20.27 2.76 14.30
N LEU A 15 -21.42 2.70 14.99
CA LEU A 15 -22.69 3.20 14.45
C LEU A 15 -22.65 4.71 14.17
N THR A 16 -21.93 5.47 15.00
CA THR A 16 -21.79 6.92 14.83
C THR A 16 -20.89 7.24 13.63
N GLU A 17 -19.69 6.67 13.60
CA GLU A 17 -18.72 6.90 12.53
C GLU A 17 -19.24 6.45 11.16
N CYS A 18 -19.73 5.21 11.06
CA CYS A 18 -20.24 4.69 9.79
C CYS A 18 -21.51 5.41 9.35
N GLY A 19 -22.33 5.91 10.29
CA GLY A 19 -23.48 6.74 9.99
C GLY A 19 -23.10 8.07 9.33
N GLU A 20 -22.08 8.75 9.86
CA GLU A 20 -21.54 9.99 9.28
C GLU A 20 -20.94 9.77 7.90
N LEU A 21 -20.18 8.67 7.72
CA LEU A 21 -19.61 8.30 6.43
C LEU A 21 -20.70 8.02 5.39
N LEU A 22 -21.75 7.27 5.75
CA LEU A 22 -22.86 6.96 4.86
C LEU A 22 -23.65 8.21 4.43
N GLU A 23 -23.82 9.18 5.33
CA GLU A 23 -24.48 10.44 4.99
C GLU A 23 -23.70 11.24 3.95
N SER A 24 -22.36 11.30 4.06
CA SER A 24 -21.51 11.90 3.02
C SER A 24 -21.56 11.09 1.72
N LEU A 25 -21.51 9.77 1.82
CA LEU A 25 -21.40 8.85 0.68
C LEU A 25 -22.55 9.01 -0.33
N GLU A 26 -23.78 9.20 0.14
CA GLU A 26 -24.94 9.43 -0.75
C GLU A 26 -24.83 10.73 -1.52
N GLY A 27 -24.41 11.81 -0.85
CA GLY A 27 -24.19 13.10 -1.51
C GLY A 27 -23.09 13.01 -2.56
N ASP A 28 -22.01 12.32 -2.21
CA ASP A 28 -20.86 12.12 -3.09
C ASP A 28 -21.22 11.27 -4.32
N LEU A 29 -22.00 10.20 -4.16
CA LEU A 29 -22.48 9.37 -5.27
C LEU A 29 -23.40 10.15 -6.23
N LEU A 30 -24.28 11.02 -5.69
CA LEU A 30 -25.13 11.87 -6.51
C LEU A 30 -24.32 12.93 -7.27
N GLU A 31 -23.30 13.51 -6.65
CA GLU A 31 -22.37 14.41 -7.33
C GLU A 31 -21.58 13.67 -8.42
N LEU A 32 -21.17 12.43 -8.14
CA LEU A 32 -20.44 11.57 -9.07
C LEU A 32 -21.29 11.18 -10.28
N GLU A 33 -22.62 11.05 -10.12
CA GLU A 33 -23.52 10.80 -11.25
C GLU A 33 -23.44 11.93 -12.29
N SER A 34 -23.21 13.17 -11.82
CA SER A 34 -23.07 14.35 -12.68
C SER A 34 -21.65 14.54 -13.21
N ASN A 35 -20.63 13.99 -12.54
CA ASN A 35 -19.22 14.11 -12.90
C ASN A 35 -18.48 12.76 -12.79
N ASN A 36 -18.87 11.79 -13.61
CA ASN A 36 -18.46 10.39 -13.44
C ASN A 36 -17.00 10.03 -13.79
N THR A 37 -16.18 11.04 -14.13
CA THR A 37 -14.73 10.93 -14.32
C THR A 37 -13.96 11.69 -13.24
N ASP A 38 -14.64 12.18 -12.21
CA ASP A 38 -14.02 12.89 -11.09
C ASP A 38 -13.30 11.90 -10.18
N THR A 39 -12.01 11.70 -10.46
CA THR A 39 -11.18 10.75 -9.72
C THR A 39 -11.08 11.09 -8.24
N ASP A 40 -11.11 12.36 -7.85
CA ASP A 40 -11.08 12.78 -6.45
C ASP A 40 -12.35 12.35 -5.73
N LEU A 41 -13.51 12.52 -6.38
CA LEU A 41 -14.79 12.09 -5.85
C LEU A 41 -14.91 10.56 -5.78
N ILE A 42 -14.43 9.84 -6.80
CA ILE A 42 -14.35 8.37 -6.78
C ILE A 42 -13.48 7.90 -5.61
N ASN A 43 -12.33 8.51 -5.40
CA ASN A 43 -11.42 8.18 -4.29
C ASN A 43 -12.04 8.48 -2.93
N LYS A 44 -12.79 9.59 -2.80
CA LYS A 44 -13.53 9.93 -1.58
C LYS A 44 -14.56 8.84 -1.24
N ILE A 45 -15.36 8.42 -2.21
CA ILE A 45 -16.38 7.38 -2.05
C ILE A 45 -15.73 6.03 -1.74
N PHE A 46 -14.65 5.69 -2.44
CA PHE A 46 -13.86 4.48 -2.19
C PHE A 46 -13.38 4.42 -0.74
N ARG A 47 -12.78 5.50 -0.22
CA ARG A 47 -12.25 5.56 1.15
C ARG A 47 -13.35 5.38 2.18
N ALA A 48 -14.49 6.06 2.01
CA ALA A 48 -15.61 5.92 2.93
C ALA A 48 -16.10 4.46 3.00
N LEU A 49 -16.22 3.77 1.86
CA LEU A 49 -16.55 2.34 1.84
C LEU A 49 -15.46 1.45 2.43
N HIS A 50 -14.18 1.76 2.20
CA HIS A 50 -13.05 1.04 2.77
C HIS A 50 -13.03 1.12 4.30
N THR A 51 -13.24 2.31 4.86
CA THR A 51 -13.35 2.52 6.32
C THR A 51 -14.54 1.76 6.88
N ILE A 52 -15.72 1.87 6.25
CA ILE A 52 -16.92 1.11 6.66
C ILE A 52 -16.64 -0.41 6.67
N LYS A 53 -16.00 -0.95 5.62
CA LYS A 53 -15.60 -2.36 5.53
C LYS A 53 -14.62 -2.72 6.65
N GLY A 54 -13.62 -1.90 6.90
CA GLY A 54 -12.61 -2.11 7.94
C GLY A 54 -13.24 -2.20 9.33
N SER A 55 -14.06 -1.21 9.70
CA SER A 55 -14.75 -1.18 10.98
C SER A 55 -15.76 -2.32 11.11
N ALA A 56 -16.48 -2.68 10.04
CA ALA A 56 -17.38 -3.82 10.03
C ALA A 56 -16.67 -5.18 10.16
N SER A 57 -15.48 -5.32 9.57
CA SER A 57 -14.66 -6.53 9.67
C SER A 57 -14.15 -6.75 11.09
N PHE A 58 -13.75 -5.67 11.78
CA PHE A 58 -13.36 -5.73 13.19
C PHE A 58 -14.50 -6.26 14.08
N LEU A 59 -15.74 -5.90 13.76
CA LEU A 59 -16.94 -6.34 14.46
C LEU A 59 -17.54 -7.66 13.93
N ALA A 60 -16.85 -8.33 13.00
CA ALA A 60 -17.32 -9.57 12.35
C ALA A 60 -18.74 -9.46 11.74
N LEU A 61 -19.10 -8.28 11.21
CA LEU A 61 -20.37 -8.02 10.54
C LEU A 61 -20.33 -8.51 9.09
N THR A 62 -20.32 -9.83 8.91
CA THR A 62 -20.03 -10.49 7.63
C THR A 62 -20.85 -9.98 6.45
N GLU A 63 -22.17 -9.81 6.61
CA GLU A 63 -23.04 -9.37 5.51
C GLU A 63 -22.77 -7.91 5.08
N LEU A 64 -22.27 -7.09 6.00
CA LEU A 64 -21.88 -5.70 5.73
C LEU A 64 -20.52 -5.65 5.05
N VAL A 65 -19.57 -6.45 5.54
CA VAL A 65 -18.26 -6.61 4.89
C VAL A 65 -18.41 -7.08 3.45
N GLU A 66 -19.29 -8.05 3.17
CA GLU A 66 -19.50 -8.58 1.82
C GLU A 66 -19.95 -7.49 0.83
N ILE A 67 -20.99 -6.72 1.17
CA ILE A 67 -21.52 -5.70 0.27
C ILE A 67 -20.56 -4.50 0.14
N ALA A 68 -19.92 -4.07 1.23
CA ALA A 68 -18.94 -2.98 1.19
C ALA A 68 -17.72 -3.37 0.33
N HIS A 69 -17.25 -4.60 0.46
CA HIS A 69 -16.11 -5.10 -0.32
C HIS A 69 -16.41 -5.12 -1.81
N VAL A 70 -17.55 -5.66 -2.27
CA VAL A 70 -17.82 -5.69 -3.72
C VAL A 70 -18.05 -4.29 -4.31
N ALA A 71 -18.62 -3.36 -3.55
CA ALA A 71 -18.73 -1.96 -3.95
C ALA A 71 -17.35 -1.29 -4.05
N GLU A 72 -16.48 -1.55 -3.07
CA GLU A 72 -15.08 -1.10 -3.05
C GLU A 72 -14.30 -1.66 -4.27
N THR A 73 -14.45 -2.92 -4.62
CA THR A 73 -13.79 -3.52 -5.78
C THR A 73 -14.23 -2.88 -7.10
N ALA A 74 -15.52 -2.56 -7.25
CA ALA A 74 -16.01 -1.84 -8.43
C ALA A 74 -15.44 -0.41 -8.51
N LEU A 75 -15.39 0.31 -7.39
CA LEU A 75 -14.79 1.65 -7.31
C LEU A 75 -13.28 1.60 -7.52
N ASN A 76 -12.61 0.53 -7.10
CA ASN A 76 -11.20 0.29 -7.35
C ASN A 76 -10.89 0.24 -8.86
N ALA A 77 -11.67 -0.54 -9.61
CA ALA A 77 -11.54 -0.59 -11.06
C ALA A 77 -11.81 0.79 -11.70
N ALA A 78 -12.75 1.56 -11.16
CA ALA A 78 -13.03 2.90 -11.65
C ALA A 78 -11.89 3.90 -11.40
N ARG A 79 -11.29 3.90 -10.20
CA ARG A 79 -10.15 4.80 -9.89
C ARG A 79 -8.90 4.47 -10.71
N ASN A 80 -8.70 3.20 -11.06
CA ASN A 80 -7.60 2.75 -11.92
C ASN A 80 -7.84 3.04 -13.42
N GLY A 81 -9.00 3.63 -13.76
CA GLY A 81 -9.38 3.89 -15.15
C GLY A 81 -9.73 2.63 -15.95
N GLU A 82 -9.93 1.49 -15.29
CA GLU A 82 -10.30 0.21 -15.92
C GLU A 82 -11.78 0.22 -16.36
N ILE A 83 -12.63 0.93 -15.61
CA ILE A 83 -14.05 1.13 -15.93
C ILE A 83 -14.47 2.59 -15.75
N VAL A 84 -15.53 3.00 -16.44
CA VAL A 84 -16.19 4.30 -16.21
C VAL A 84 -17.50 4.06 -15.47
N ILE A 85 -17.80 4.91 -14.48
CA ILE A 85 -19.03 4.82 -13.69
C ILE A 85 -20.20 5.38 -14.52
N GLU A 86 -20.77 4.56 -15.38
CA GLU A 86 -22.00 4.90 -16.10
C GLU A 86 -23.24 4.67 -15.23
N ARG A 87 -24.40 5.16 -15.67
CA ARG A 87 -25.68 5.04 -14.94
C ARG A 87 -25.96 3.64 -14.37
N PRO A 88 -25.78 2.54 -15.12
CA PRO A 88 -25.99 1.20 -14.55
C PRO A 88 -25.07 0.89 -13.37
N MET A 89 -23.81 1.35 -13.39
CA MET A 89 -22.88 1.21 -12.28
C MET A 89 -23.30 2.07 -11.09
N MET A 90 -23.69 3.32 -11.36
CA MET A 90 -24.20 4.22 -10.32
C MET A 90 -25.42 3.63 -9.60
N ASP A 91 -26.38 3.07 -10.35
CA ASP A 91 -27.56 2.40 -9.77
C ASP A 91 -27.17 1.22 -8.86
N MET A 92 -26.11 0.48 -9.22
CA MET A 92 -25.61 -0.62 -8.39
C MET A 92 -24.91 -0.12 -7.13
N LEU A 93 -24.09 0.94 -7.25
CA LEU A 93 -23.44 1.57 -6.10
C LEU A 93 -24.46 2.15 -5.11
N LEU A 94 -25.46 2.88 -5.59
CA LEU A 94 -26.53 3.41 -4.74
C LEU A 94 -27.30 2.29 -4.03
N LYS A 95 -27.62 1.20 -4.74
CA LYS A 95 -28.24 0.02 -4.10
C LYS A 95 -27.35 -0.62 -3.04
N ALA A 96 -26.04 -0.68 -3.25
CA ALA A 96 -25.12 -1.19 -2.25
C ALA A 96 -25.14 -0.31 -0.99
N VAL A 97 -25.16 1.01 -1.16
CA VAL A 97 -25.29 1.97 -0.05
C VAL A 97 -26.63 1.80 0.68
N ASP A 98 -27.74 1.64 -0.04
CA ASP A 98 -29.05 1.36 0.55
C ASP A 98 -29.03 0.10 1.43
N VAL A 99 -28.38 -0.97 0.95
CA VAL A 99 -28.23 -2.22 1.72
C VAL A 99 -27.37 -1.99 2.97
N ILE A 100 -26.25 -1.27 2.86
CA ILE A 100 -25.40 -0.95 4.02
C ILE A 100 -26.20 -0.15 5.05
N LYS A 101 -26.96 0.87 4.64
CA LYS A 101 -27.82 1.65 5.54
C LYS A 101 -28.85 0.78 6.24
N GLN A 102 -29.50 -0.11 5.50
CA GLN A 102 -30.45 -1.05 6.09
C GLN A 102 -29.80 -1.94 7.15
N GLN A 103 -28.60 -2.47 6.86
CA GLN A 103 -27.86 -3.29 7.82
C GLN A 103 -27.45 -2.48 9.06
N MET A 104 -27.05 -1.21 8.90
CA MET A 104 -26.76 -0.29 10.01
C MET A 104 -27.98 -0.08 10.92
N ASP A 105 -29.16 0.13 10.33
CA ASP A 105 -30.42 0.25 11.07
C ASP A 105 -30.75 -1.04 11.84
N GLU A 106 -30.49 -2.21 11.25
CA GLU A 106 -30.70 -3.52 11.87
C GLU A 106 -29.73 -3.76 13.04
N ILE A 107 -28.47 -3.35 12.91
CA ILE A 107 -27.47 -3.36 13.99
C ILE A 107 -27.92 -2.46 15.12
N GLN A 108 -28.36 -1.22 14.82
CA GLN A 108 -28.84 -0.27 15.82
C GLN A 108 -30.11 -0.78 16.54
N ALA A 109 -30.96 -1.53 15.85
CA ALA A 109 -32.14 -2.16 16.42
C ALA A 109 -31.83 -3.42 17.25
N GLY A 110 -30.58 -3.90 17.25
CA GLY A 110 -30.16 -5.12 17.94
C GLY A 110 -30.68 -6.39 17.28
N SER A 111 -30.78 -6.41 15.95
CA SER A 111 -31.21 -7.59 15.18
C SER A 111 -30.20 -8.73 15.31
N ASP A 112 -30.71 -9.96 15.44
CA ASP A 112 -29.87 -11.17 15.49
C ASP A 112 -29.27 -11.55 14.12
N SER A 113 -29.77 -10.94 13.03
CA SER A 113 -29.30 -11.20 11.67
C SER A 113 -29.42 -9.95 10.82
N LEU A 114 -28.43 -9.77 9.94
CA LEU A 114 -28.43 -8.71 8.94
C LEU A 114 -29.06 -9.18 7.64
N THR A 115 -29.70 -8.26 6.95
CA THR A 115 -30.21 -8.46 5.60
C THR A 115 -29.06 -8.75 4.66
N LYS A 116 -29.18 -9.85 3.91
CA LYS A 116 -28.22 -10.21 2.87
C LYS A 116 -28.44 -9.33 1.66
N ALA A 117 -27.36 -8.85 1.05
CA ALA A 117 -27.43 -8.23 -0.26
C ALA A 117 -28.01 -9.23 -1.29
N GLU A 118 -28.73 -8.72 -2.30
CA GLU A 118 -29.22 -9.59 -3.36
C GLU A 118 -28.03 -10.23 -4.10
N PRO A 119 -28.00 -11.56 -4.30
CA PRO A 119 -26.88 -12.23 -4.95
C PRO A 119 -26.56 -11.68 -6.35
N GLU A 120 -27.58 -11.19 -7.05
CA GLU A 120 -27.44 -10.55 -8.36
C GLU A 120 -26.67 -9.22 -8.27
N LEU A 121 -26.90 -8.43 -7.22
CA LEU A 121 -26.17 -7.17 -6.97
C LEU A 121 -24.70 -7.46 -6.65
N VAL A 122 -24.45 -8.40 -5.74
CA VAL A 122 -23.10 -8.82 -5.33
C VAL A 122 -22.30 -9.31 -6.53
N ALA A 123 -22.90 -10.20 -7.34
CA ALA A 123 -22.26 -10.75 -8.52
C ALA A 123 -21.99 -9.67 -9.59
N ALA A 124 -22.89 -8.71 -9.77
CA ALA A 124 -22.73 -7.65 -10.76
C ALA A 124 -21.62 -6.64 -10.39
N LEU A 125 -21.56 -6.24 -9.12
CA LEU A 125 -20.49 -5.36 -8.61
C LEU A 125 -19.12 -6.06 -8.68
N ALA A 126 -19.05 -7.33 -8.26
CA ALA A 126 -17.82 -8.12 -8.36
C ALA A 126 -17.36 -8.28 -9.82
N ALA A 127 -18.27 -8.63 -10.74
CA ALA A 127 -17.93 -8.78 -12.15
C ALA A 127 -17.39 -7.49 -12.79
N ALA A 128 -17.95 -6.35 -12.41
CA ALA A 128 -17.49 -5.06 -12.90
C ALA A 128 -16.11 -4.67 -12.36
N GLY A 129 -15.83 -4.98 -11.09
CA GLY A 129 -14.50 -4.79 -10.50
C GLY A 129 -13.41 -5.69 -11.09
N GLU A 130 -13.78 -6.81 -11.70
CA GLU A 130 -12.84 -7.73 -12.38
C GLU A 130 -12.66 -7.42 -13.88
N GLY A 131 -13.24 -6.33 -14.40
CA GLY A 131 -13.17 -5.97 -15.82
C GLY A 131 -13.84 -6.98 -16.77
N LYS A 132 -14.73 -7.85 -16.25
CA LYS A 132 -15.49 -8.82 -17.06
C LYS A 132 -16.75 -8.15 -17.62
N GLU A 133 -17.09 -8.48 -18.87
CA GLU A 133 -18.17 -7.82 -19.63
C GLU A 133 -19.45 -7.64 -18.80
N ASN A 134 -19.84 -6.36 -18.69
CA ASN A 134 -21.12 -5.92 -18.17
C ASN A 134 -22.26 -6.51 -19.04
N PRO A 135 -23.22 -7.26 -18.48
CA PRO A 135 -24.37 -7.79 -19.24
C PRO A 135 -25.33 -6.70 -19.76
N TYR A 136 -25.02 -5.41 -19.57
CA TYR A 136 -25.88 -4.28 -19.94
C TYR A 136 -25.23 -3.17 -20.79
N ALA A 137 -24.09 -3.40 -21.43
CA ALA A 137 -23.50 -2.40 -22.35
C ALA A 137 -24.18 -2.40 -23.74
N PRO A 138 -24.69 -1.27 -24.26
CA PRO A 138 -24.89 -1.09 -25.69
C PRO A 138 -23.55 -0.78 -26.37
N GLU A 139 -23.29 -1.55 -27.42
CA GLU A 139 -22.15 -1.46 -28.33
C GLU A 139 -22.04 -0.06 -28.98
N THR A 140 -20.99 0.72 -28.66
CA THR A 140 -20.09 1.46 -29.57
C THR A 140 -19.40 2.68 -28.91
N ALA A 141 -18.10 2.57 -28.68
CA ALA A 141 -17.17 3.70 -28.83
C ALA A 141 -15.78 3.16 -29.18
N VAL A 142 -15.29 3.53 -30.36
CA VAL A 142 -13.98 3.18 -30.91
C VAL A 142 -12.87 4.02 -30.25
N PRO A 143 -11.65 3.48 -30.06
CA PRO A 143 -10.53 4.25 -29.51
C PRO A 143 -9.89 5.12 -30.60
N GLN A 144 -9.59 6.38 -30.28
CA GLN A 144 -8.77 7.27 -31.11
C GLN A 144 -7.33 7.28 -30.56
N PRO A 145 -6.30 7.11 -31.42
CA PRO A 145 -4.91 7.03 -30.99
C PRO A 145 -4.32 8.44 -30.77
N ALA A 146 -3.57 8.62 -29.68
CA ALA A 146 -2.67 9.76 -29.52
C ALA A 146 -1.27 9.36 -30.00
N ASP A 147 -0.81 10.07 -31.02
CA ASP A 147 0.53 9.96 -31.62
C ASP A 147 1.63 10.25 -30.60
N SER A 148 2.68 9.44 -30.69
CA SER A 148 3.99 9.66 -30.09
C SER A 148 4.83 10.54 -31.02
N ASP A 149 5.65 11.43 -30.46
CA ASP A 149 6.99 11.66 -31.03
C ASP A 149 7.98 12.02 -29.90
N PRO A 150 9.20 11.45 -29.90
CA PRO A 150 10.22 11.66 -28.89
C PRO A 150 11.24 12.72 -29.35
N SER A 151 11.95 13.34 -28.40
CA SER A 151 13.40 13.66 -28.45
C SER A 151 13.71 14.74 -27.41
N ASP A 152 14.56 14.44 -26.42
CA ASP A 152 15.99 14.74 -26.49
C ASP A 152 16.64 14.53 -25.10
N THR A 153 17.65 13.66 -25.06
CA THR A 153 18.78 13.69 -24.12
C THR A 153 20.04 13.66 -25.00
N PRO A 154 21.19 14.25 -24.61
CA PRO A 154 21.87 13.87 -23.36
C PRO A 154 22.78 14.92 -22.67
N GLY A 155 23.06 14.69 -21.38
CA GLY A 155 24.41 14.86 -20.83
C GLY A 155 24.59 15.85 -19.67
N GLY A 156 24.73 15.31 -18.46
CA GLY A 156 25.33 15.95 -17.29
C GLY A 156 25.49 14.93 -16.16
N GLY A 157 26.73 14.63 -15.78
CA GLY A 157 27.13 13.52 -14.89
C GLY A 157 26.67 13.59 -13.43
N PRO A 158 27.00 12.55 -12.65
CA PRO A 158 26.39 12.25 -11.35
C PRO A 158 27.00 13.11 -10.24
N THR A 159 26.15 13.69 -9.41
CA THR A 159 26.53 14.16 -8.08
C THR A 159 25.42 13.76 -7.11
N GLY A 160 25.77 12.85 -6.21
CA GLY A 160 24.91 12.30 -5.17
C GLY A 160 24.60 13.31 -4.06
N GLY A 161 23.62 12.91 -3.27
CA GLY A 161 23.12 13.55 -2.06
C GLY A 161 21.69 13.08 -1.86
N GLY A 162 21.45 12.19 -0.89
CA GLY A 162 20.11 11.93 -0.40
C GLY A 162 19.66 13.18 0.34
N SER A 163 18.77 13.96 -0.26
CA SER A 163 18.35 15.25 0.29
C SER A 163 16.93 15.11 0.82
N THR A 164 16.77 15.13 2.15
CA THR A 164 15.45 15.39 2.75
C THR A 164 14.92 16.69 2.19
N ARG A 165 13.72 16.65 1.61
CA ARG A 165 13.06 17.83 1.05
C ARG A 165 11.74 18.07 1.76
N GLU A 166 11.38 19.34 1.92
CA GLU A 166 10.06 19.73 2.40
C GLU A 166 8.99 19.14 1.46
N LEU A 167 8.02 18.42 2.05
CA LEU A 167 6.94 17.77 1.31
C LEU A 167 6.05 18.85 0.69
N ALA A 168 6.05 18.90 -0.64
CA ALA A 168 5.21 19.82 -1.40
C ALA A 168 4.03 19.05 -1.99
N LEU A 169 2.86 19.20 -1.38
CA LEU A 169 1.60 18.60 -1.86
C LEU A 169 0.67 19.67 -2.42
N ASP A 170 -0.17 19.26 -3.36
CA ASP A 170 -1.31 20.08 -3.77
C ASP A 170 -2.22 20.31 -2.54
N PRO A 171 -2.80 21.52 -2.38
CA PRO A 171 -3.76 21.80 -1.31
C PRO A 171 -4.90 20.77 -1.20
N SER A 172 -5.33 20.16 -2.30
CA SER A 172 -6.36 19.11 -2.28
C SER A 172 -5.89 17.80 -1.63
N LYS A 173 -4.58 17.50 -1.69
CA LYS A 173 -3.95 16.29 -1.11
C LYS A 173 -3.43 16.52 0.31
N ALA A 174 -3.18 17.76 0.71
CA ALA A 174 -2.61 18.10 2.02
C ALA A 174 -3.49 17.63 3.19
N ASP A 175 -4.80 17.82 3.10
CA ASP A 175 -5.76 17.37 4.12
C ASP A 175 -5.89 15.83 4.17
N LEU A 176 -5.47 15.14 3.10
CA LEU A 176 -5.53 13.69 2.97
C LEU A 176 -4.27 12.99 3.48
N LEU A 177 -3.19 13.73 3.75
CA LEU A 177 -1.88 13.17 4.11
C LEU A 177 -1.91 12.49 5.49
N GLY A 178 -2.53 13.11 6.50
CA GLY A 178 -2.61 12.54 7.84
C GLY A 178 -3.28 11.15 7.86
N PRO A 179 -4.51 11.02 7.35
CA PRO A 179 -5.19 9.72 7.24
C PRO A 179 -4.43 8.71 6.38
N PHE A 180 -3.72 9.16 5.33
CA PHE A 180 -2.88 8.30 4.52
C PHE A 180 -1.71 7.72 5.33
N VAL A 181 -1.01 8.53 6.12
CA VAL A 181 0.12 8.08 6.94
C VAL A 181 -0.33 7.08 8.00
N GLU A 182 -1.52 7.27 8.60
CA GLU A 182 -2.09 6.32 9.57
C GLU A 182 -2.46 4.97 8.92
N ASP A 183 -3.10 4.98 7.74
CA ASP A 183 -3.40 3.76 6.98
C ASP A 183 -2.11 3.04 6.55
N LEU A 184 -1.14 3.80 6.03
CA LEU A 184 0.17 3.32 5.64
C LEU A 184 0.89 2.63 6.80
N GLU A 185 0.87 3.22 8.00
CA GLU A 185 1.42 2.60 9.21
C GLU A 185 0.75 1.25 9.50
N SER A 186 -0.58 1.17 9.47
CA SER A 186 -1.31 -0.08 9.70
C SER A 186 -0.98 -1.16 8.66
N GLN A 187 -0.84 -0.78 7.39
CA GLN A 187 -0.51 -1.72 6.32
C GLN A 187 0.93 -2.23 6.43
N LEU A 188 1.88 -1.35 6.75
CA LEU A 188 3.29 -1.72 6.93
C LEU A 188 3.48 -2.65 8.14
N ASP A 189 2.77 -2.43 9.24
CA ASP A 189 2.80 -3.33 10.39
C ASP A 189 2.30 -4.74 10.03
N LYS A 190 1.17 -4.82 9.31
CA LYS A 190 0.63 -6.12 8.82
C LYS A 190 1.60 -6.82 7.87
N LEU A 191 2.22 -6.07 6.96
CA LEU A 191 3.25 -6.60 6.05
C LEU A 191 4.44 -7.14 6.84
N SER A 192 4.88 -6.42 7.88
CA SER A 192 5.98 -6.85 8.75
C SER A 192 5.69 -8.22 9.37
N ASP A 193 4.54 -8.35 10.03
CA ASP A 193 4.11 -9.59 10.68
C ASP A 193 4.04 -10.77 9.67
N GLN A 194 3.46 -10.54 8.50
CA GLN A 194 3.31 -11.58 7.47
C GLN A 194 4.66 -11.99 6.86
N ILE A 195 5.55 -11.04 6.60
CA ILE A 195 6.89 -11.29 6.05
C ILE A 195 7.70 -12.15 7.02
N GLU A 196 7.64 -11.88 8.32
CA GLU A 196 8.33 -12.71 9.32
C GLU A 196 7.88 -14.18 9.30
N MET A 197 6.61 -14.42 8.96
CA MET A 197 6.03 -15.75 8.92
C MET A 197 6.32 -16.52 7.60
N LEU A 198 6.93 -15.89 6.59
CA LEU A 198 7.21 -16.54 5.29
C LEU A 198 8.15 -17.75 5.37
N MET A 199 8.93 -17.90 6.45
CA MET A 199 9.77 -19.08 6.64
C MET A 199 8.96 -20.36 6.86
N ASP A 200 7.71 -20.26 7.34
CA ASP A 200 6.82 -21.42 7.47
C ASP A 200 6.38 -21.91 6.09
N GLU A 201 7.01 -23.00 5.60
CA GLU A 201 6.70 -23.63 4.32
C GLU A 201 5.22 -23.97 4.12
N ALA A 202 4.48 -24.30 5.19
CA ALA A 202 3.09 -24.67 5.09
C ALA A 202 2.17 -23.45 4.88
N ALA A 203 2.52 -22.31 5.47
CA ALA A 203 1.75 -21.06 5.38
C ALA A 203 2.21 -20.16 4.22
N ARG A 204 3.44 -20.34 3.72
CA ARG A 204 4.10 -19.45 2.75
C ARG A 204 3.27 -19.11 1.51
N PRO A 205 2.61 -20.06 0.81
CA PRO A 205 1.85 -19.72 -0.40
C PRO A 205 0.70 -18.75 -0.12
N THR A 206 0.00 -18.95 1.00
CA THR A 206 -1.13 -18.10 1.41
C THR A 206 -0.64 -16.76 1.93
N LEU A 207 0.44 -16.74 2.71
CA LEU A 207 1.05 -15.49 3.18
C LEU A 207 1.57 -14.65 2.01
N ALA A 208 2.22 -15.28 1.03
CA ALA A 208 2.68 -14.59 -0.18
C ALA A 208 1.53 -13.94 -0.95
N GLU A 209 0.42 -14.65 -1.16
CA GLU A 209 -0.79 -14.09 -1.79
C GLU A 209 -1.35 -12.90 -1.00
N GLN A 210 -1.43 -13.00 0.32
CA GLN A 210 -1.90 -11.90 1.17
C GLN A 210 -0.97 -10.69 1.13
N ILE A 211 0.35 -10.90 1.11
CA ILE A 211 1.35 -9.83 0.98
C ILE A 211 1.26 -9.18 -0.40
N GLU A 212 1.03 -9.95 -1.47
CA GLU A 212 0.80 -9.40 -2.82
C GLU A 212 -0.43 -8.50 -2.86
N ASP A 213 -1.55 -8.95 -2.28
CA ASP A 213 -2.81 -8.17 -2.28
C ASP A 213 -2.68 -6.89 -1.45
N LEU A 214 -2.06 -6.99 -0.26
CA LEU A 214 -1.80 -5.84 0.59
C LEU A 214 -0.82 -4.85 -0.08
N GLY A 215 0.25 -5.37 -0.68
CA GLY A 215 1.23 -4.57 -1.41
C GLY A 215 0.65 -3.87 -2.64
N ARG A 216 -0.24 -4.51 -3.41
CA ARG A 216 -0.94 -3.85 -4.54
C ARG A 216 -1.85 -2.71 -4.07
N GLY A 217 -2.57 -2.93 -2.95
CA GLY A 217 -3.39 -1.88 -2.34
C GLY A 217 -2.55 -0.69 -1.87
N LEU A 218 -1.39 -0.99 -1.27
CA LEU A 218 -0.39 -0.01 -0.86
C LEU A 218 0.14 0.79 -2.06
N SER A 219 0.61 0.12 -3.12
CA SER A 219 1.10 0.76 -4.34
C SER A 219 0.06 1.72 -4.95
N ALA A 220 -1.19 1.29 -5.07
CA ALA A 220 -2.26 2.14 -5.62
C ALA A 220 -2.49 3.42 -4.78
N THR A 221 -2.35 3.31 -3.46
CA THR A 221 -2.54 4.45 -2.55
C THR A 221 -1.33 5.39 -2.59
N ILE A 222 -0.12 4.85 -2.69
CA ILE A 222 1.12 5.61 -2.84
C ILE A 222 1.14 6.38 -4.18
N ASP A 223 0.74 5.72 -5.27
CA ASP A 223 0.69 6.29 -6.62
C ASP A 223 -0.25 7.52 -6.68
N PHE A 224 -1.38 7.49 -5.95
CA PHE A 224 -2.26 8.65 -5.81
C PHE A 224 -1.55 9.90 -5.26
N PHE A 225 -0.62 9.73 -4.32
CA PHE A 225 0.18 10.83 -3.78
C PHE A 225 1.41 11.15 -4.62
N GLU A 226 1.65 10.41 -5.71
CA GLU A 226 2.78 10.58 -6.63
C GLU A 226 4.13 10.44 -5.90
N PHE A 227 4.19 9.53 -4.93
CA PHE A 227 5.42 9.20 -4.20
C PHE A 227 6.19 8.09 -4.92
N ASP A 228 6.76 8.42 -6.09
CA ASP A 228 7.44 7.48 -7.00
C ASP A 228 8.43 6.55 -6.28
N SER A 229 9.24 7.11 -5.39
CA SER A 229 10.23 6.36 -4.61
C SER A 229 9.63 5.31 -3.68
N MET A 230 8.51 5.62 -3.03
CA MET A 230 7.80 4.66 -2.20
C MET A 230 7.10 3.61 -3.07
N LEU A 231 6.62 4.01 -4.25
CA LEU A 231 5.95 3.12 -5.19
C LEU A 231 6.92 2.05 -5.70
N GLU A 232 8.14 2.43 -6.07
CA GLU A 232 9.18 1.48 -6.47
C GLU A 232 9.51 0.45 -5.38
N LEU A 233 9.55 0.88 -4.11
CA LEU A 233 9.77 -0.01 -2.96
C LEU A 233 8.59 -0.98 -2.76
N ALA A 234 7.35 -0.47 -2.80
CA ALA A 234 6.14 -1.27 -2.64
C ALA A 234 6.00 -2.31 -3.77
N ASP A 235 6.21 -1.92 -5.02
CA ASP A 235 6.16 -2.82 -6.18
C ASP A 235 7.23 -3.91 -6.09
N SER A 236 8.44 -3.56 -5.67
CA SER A 236 9.52 -4.53 -5.46
C SER A 236 9.16 -5.57 -4.37
N LEU A 237 8.38 -5.17 -3.36
CA LEU A 237 7.89 -6.08 -2.33
C LEU A 237 6.83 -7.04 -2.87
N VAL A 238 5.91 -6.54 -3.71
CA VAL A 238 4.90 -7.37 -4.39
C VAL A 238 5.56 -8.42 -5.29
N GLU A 239 6.54 -8.01 -6.09
CA GLU A 239 7.31 -8.92 -6.94
C GLU A 239 8.06 -9.98 -6.12
N ALA A 240 8.67 -9.57 -5.00
CA ALA A 240 9.35 -10.47 -4.08
C ALA A 240 8.39 -11.47 -3.42
N ALA A 241 7.20 -11.05 -3.01
CA ALA A 241 6.18 -11.93 -2.46
C ALA A 241 5.73 -13.00 -3.47
N ALA A 242 5.49 -12.61 -4.72
CA ALA A 242 5.13 -13.53 -5.79
C ALA A 242 6.20 -14.61 -6.03
N LYS A 243 7.49 -14.25 -5.90
CA LYS A 243 8.60 -15.20 -5.94
C LYS A 243 8.63 -16.10 -4.70
N ALA A 244 8.43 -15.52 -3.51
CA ALA A 244 8.49 -16.24 -2.23
C ALA A 244 7.52 -17.43 -2.19
N ALA A 245 6.33 -17.31 -2.80
CA ALA A 245 5.34 -18.39 -2.89
C ALA A 245 5.90 -19.71 -3.47
N LYS A 246 6.95 -19.64 -4.28
CA LYS A 246 7.55 -20.79 -5.01
C LYS A 246 9.04 -20.97 -4.71
N ALA A 247 9.61 -20.16 -3.82
CA ALA A 247 11.04 -20.15 -3.55
C ALA A 247 11.47 -21.36 -2.71
N GLU A 248 12.64 -21.91 -3.04
CA GLU A 248 13.29 -22.92 -2.20
C GLU A 248 13.85 -22.28 -0.91
N SER A 249 14.06 -23.06 0.16
CA SER A 249 14.60 -22.55 1.44
C SER A 249 15.87 -21.71 1.26
N VAL A 250 16.79 -22.12 0.38
CA VAL A 250 18.05 -21.41 0.12
C VAL A 250 17.83 -20.06 -0.58
N GLU A 251 16.82 -19.96 -1.46
CA GLU A 251 16.43 -18.68 -2.05
C GLU A 251 15.77 -17.78 -0.99
N MET A 252 14.97 -18.36 -0.09
CA MET A 252 14.32 -17.63 1.01
C MET A 252 15.31 -17.02 2.00
N ASP A 253 16.42 -17.71 2.29
CA ASP A 253 17.50 -17.20 3.15
C ASP A 253 18.15 -15.91 2.58
N GLN A 254 17.98 -15.65 1.28
CA GLN A 254 18.50 -14.47 0.60
C GLN A 254 17.42 -13.43 0.29
N LEU A 255 16.18 -13.90 0.08
CA LEU A 255 15.03 -13.08 -0.28
C LEU A 255 14.43 -12.38 0.95
N LEU A 256 14.25 -13.12 2.05
CA LEU A 256 13.56 -12.62 3.23
C LEU A 256 14.26 -11.41 3.88
N PRO A 257 15.60 -11.41 4.11
CA PRO A 257 16.26 -10.24 4.68
C PRO A 257 16.17 -9.00 3.79
N ARG A 258 16.15 -9.18 2.45
CA ARG A 258 15.97 -8.08 1.49
C ARG A 258 14.55 -7.53 1.49
N MET A 259 13.54 -8.40 1.63
CA MET A 259 12.15 -7.94 1.82
C MET A 259 12.00 -7.11 3.10
N ARG A 260 12.63 -7.54 4.21
CA ARG A 260 12.67 -6.76 5.47
C ARG A 260 13.36 -5.41 5.30
N ALA A 261 14.48 -5.39 4.58
CA ALA A 261 15.20 -4.16 4.28
C ALA A 261 14.34 -3.17 3.47
N VAL A 262 13.62 -3.64 2.45
CA VAL A 262 12.65 -2.81 1.68
C VAL A 262 11.53 -2.29 2.57
N LEU A 263 10.97 -3.15 3.43
CA LEU A 263 9.92 -2.74 4.37
C LEU A 263 10.43 -1.67 5.35
N ASN A 264 11.66 -1.80 5.86
CA ASN A 264 12.28 -0.80 6.72
C ASN A 264 12.41 0.55 6.00
N LEU A 265 12.81 0.56 4.72
CA LEU A 265 12.84 1.78 3.93
C LEU A 265 11.45 2.40 3.77
N LEU A 266 10.41 1.61 3.48
CA LEU A 266 9.02 2.10 3.44
C LEU A 266 8.58 2.71 4.77
N THR A 267 8.95 2.12 5.91
CA THR A 267 8.67 2.67 7.23
C THR A 267 9.37 4.01 7.45
N GLN A 268 10.65 4.14 7.07
CA GLN A 268 11.37 5.41 7.14
C GLN A 268 10.72 6.50 6.28
N GLN A 269 10.25 6.13 5.08
CA GLN A 269 9.52 7.05 4.20
C GLN A 269 8.22 7.53 4.84
N LYS A 270 7.44 6.60 5.40
CA LYS A 270 6.22 6.89 6.16
C LYS A 270 6.47 7.81 7.34
N ASP A 271 7.52 7.57 8.12
CA ASP A 271 7.91 8.45 9.24
C ASP A 271 8.24 9.86 8.76
N GLY A 272 9.02 9.96 7.66
CA GLY A 272 9.32 11.23 7.02
C GLY A 272 8.06 11.99 6.61
N LEU A 273 7.07 11.31 6.03
CA LEU A 273 5.78 11.90 5.65
C LEU A 273 4.99 12.40 6.86
N GLY A 274 5.00 11.66 7.97
CA GLY A 274 4.40 12.09 9.24
C GLY A 274 5.02 13.38 9.80
N GLU A 275 6.30 13.61 9.50
CA GLU A 275 7.02 14.84 9.84
C GLU A 275 6.92 15.94 8.75
N GLY A 276 6.16 15.70 7.68
CA GLY A 276 5.99 16.65 6.57
C GLY A 276 7.23 16.75 5.67
N THR A 277 8.01 15.68 5.57
CA THR A 277 9.22 15.60 4.76
C THR A 277 9.13 14.45 3.76
N LEU A 278 9.78 14.62 2.61
CA LEU A 278 10.10 13.52 1.72
C LEU A 278 11.53 13.10 1.98
N VAL A 279 11.70 11.82 2.31
CA VAL A 279 13.01 11.17 2.40
C VAL A 279 13.28 10.60 1.02
N GLU A 280 14.41 10.91 0.37
CA GLU A 280 14.77 10.11 -0.81
C GLU A 280 15.24 8.73 -0.32
N PRO A 281 14.77 7.62 -0.88
CA PRO A 281 15.27 6.32 -0.51
C PRO A 281 16.78 6.28 -0.80
N PRO A 282 17.58 5.64 0.07
CA PRO A 282 19.00 5.52 -0.13
C PRO A 282 19.30 4.82 -1.46
N LYS A 283 20.19 5.44 -2.24
CA LYS A 283 20.61 4.93 -3.55
C LYS A 283 21.60 3.80 -3.33
N GLY A 284 21.21 2.58 -3.69
CA GLY A 284 22.03 1.37 -3.57
C GLY A 284 21.65 0.33 -4.63
N GLU A 285 22.27 -0.84 -4.57
CA GLU A 285 21.97 -1.96 -5.47
C GLU A 285 20.86 -2.88 -4.93
N LEU A 286 20.26 -2.57 -3.76
CA LEU A 286 19.24 -3.41 -3.11
C LEU A 286 18.08 -3.77 -4.04
N LEU A 287 17.43 -2.78 -4.66
CA LEU A 287 16.29 -3.04 -5.55
C LEU A 287 16.70 -3.80 -6.80
N ASP A 288 17.83 -3.45 -7.41
CA ASP A 288 18.36 -4.13 -8.60
C ASP A 288 18.72 -5.60 -8.30
N ARG A 289 19.29 -5.87 -7.12
CA ARG A 289 19.66 -7.21 -6.67
C ARG A 289 18.45 -8.02 -6.24
N LEU A 290 17.48 -7.41 -5.54
CA LEU A 290 16.21 -8.02 -5.21
C LEU A 290 15.47 -8.43 -6.49
N ARG A 291 15.37 -7.52 -7.46
CA ARG A 291 14.80 -7.82 -8.79
C ARG A 291 15.54 -8.96 -9.49
N THR A 292 16.88 -8.94 -9.48
CA THR A 292 17.68 -10.03 -10.07
C THR A 292 17.39 -11.38 -9.41
N LEU A 293 17.25 -11.41 -8.09
CA LEU A 293 16.92 -12.61 -7.32
C LEU A 293 15.51 -13.11 -7.66
N VAL A 294 14.55 -12.19 -7.78
CA VAL A 294 13.16 -12.48 -8.16
C VAL A 294 13.08 -13.05 -9.58
N GLU A 295 13.69 -12.38 -10.56
CA GLU A 295 13.60 -12.75 -11.98
C GLU A 295 14.37 -14.03 -12.31
N ASN A 296 15.60 -14.15 -11.79
CA ASN A 296 16.57 -15.14 -12.27
C ASN A 296 16.92 -16.22 -11.23
N GLY A 297 16.55 -16.03 -9.94
CA GLY A 297 16.86 -16.96 -8.85
C GLY A 297 18.35 -17.12 -8.55
N LYS A 298 19.21 -16.29 -9.17
CA LYS A 298 20.66 -16.37 -9.03
C LYS A 298 21.12 -15.34 -8.03
N VAL A 299 21.77 -15.83 -6.98
CA VAL A 299 22.51 -15.00 -6.04
C VAL A 299 23.94 -14.93 -6.54
N ASP A 300 24.45 -13.72 -6.82
CA ASP A 300 25.87 -13.55 -7.12
C ASP A 300 26.69 -13.95 -5.88
N PRO A 301 27.71 -14.82 -6.00
CA PRO A 301 28.56 -15.20 -4.88
C PRO A 301 29.20 -14.03 -4.13
N ALA A 302 29.34 -12.86 -4.77
CA ALA A 302 29.88 -11.66 -4.15
C ALA A 302 28.92 -10.97 -3.16
N TRP A 303 27.62 -11.27 -3.21
CA TRP A 303 26.56 -10.56 -2.48
C TRP A 303 25.63 -11.49 -1.69
N VAL A 304 26.11 -12.70 -1.41
CA VAL A 304 25.42 -13.67 -0.56
C VAL A 304 25.40 -13.13 0.87
N LEU A 305 24.20 -13.05 1.43
CA LEU A 305 23.99 -12.69 2.83
C LEU A 305 24.37 -13.86 3.75
N PRO A 306 24.99 -13.60 4.91
CA PRO A 306 25.18 -14.61 5.95
C PRO A 306 23.84 -15.13 6.50
N GLU A 307 23.84 -16.31 7.15
CA GLU A 307 22.63 -16.97 7.67
C GLU A 307 21.87 -16.12 8.72
N ASP A 308 22.57 -15.20 9.38
CA ASP A 308 22.05 -14.31 10.43
C ASP A 308 22.00 -12.84 10.00
N ALA A 309 21.96 -12.57 8.69
CA ALA A 309 21.90 -11.21 8.16
C ALA A 309 20.68 -10.44 8.69
N ASP A 310 20.95 -9.36 9.41
CA ASP A 310 19.97 -8.34 9.80
C ASP A 310 19.85 -7.26 8.71
N GLU A 311 18.95 -6.29 8.91
CA GLU A 311 18.71 -5.22 7.94
C GLU A 311 19.99 -4.41 7.66
N GLN A 312 20.81 -4.18 8.70
CA GLN A 312 22.06 -3.44 8.56
C GLN A 312 23.08 -4.20 7.70
N THR A 313 23.20 -5.52 7.89
CA THR A 313 24.04 -6.38 7.05
C THR A 313 23.57 -6.37 5.60
N VAL A 314 22.25 -6.38 5.37
CA VAL A 314 21.68 -6.27 4.02
C VAL A 314 22.06 -4.93 3.40
N PHE A 315 21.89 -3.83 4.13
CA PHE A 315 22.23 -2.50 3.64
C PHE A 315 23.71 -2.37 3.30
N GLU A 316 24.61 -2.85 4.15
CA GLU A 316 26.06 -2.84 3.87
C GLU A 316 26.42 -3.65 2.62
N ILE A 317 25.89 -4.86 2.48
CA ILE A 317 26.19 -5.74 1.35
C ILE A 317 25.58 -5.19 0.06
N ASP A 318 24.33 -4.73 0.11
CA ASP A 318 23.57 -4.20 -1.02
C ASP A 318 23.83 -2.71 -1.30
N GLY A 319 24.80 -2.12 -0.62
CA GLY A 319 25.30 -0.78 -0.89
C GLY A 319 24.26 0.31 -0.59
N VAL A 320 23.37 0.06 0.37
CA VAL A 320 22.42 1.03 0.90
C VAL A 320 23.12 1.75 2.06
N VAL A 321 23.43 3.03 1.88
CA VAL A 321 24.05 3.86 2.92
C VAL A 321 22.99 4.79 3.49
N ASP A 322 22.67 4.63 4.77
CA ASP A 322 21.81 5.55 5.51
C ASP A 322 22.65 6.74 6.00
N GLU A 323 22.55 7.88 5.32
CA GLU A 323 23.25 9.13 5.69
C GLU A 323 22.63 9.82 6.92
N HIS A 324 21.51 9.34 7.48
CA HIS A 324 20.88 9.89 8.70
C HIS A 324 21.45 9.29 10.00
N ALA A 325 22.05 8.09 9.95
CA ALA A 325 22.70 7.47 11.11
C ALA A 325 23.96 8.24 11.59
N GLU A 326 24.58 9.05 10.72
CA GLU A 326 25.82 9.77 11.05
C GLU A 326 25.61 11.03 11.92
N GLN A 327 24.38 11.51 12.13
CA GLN A 327 24.14 12.70 12.97
C GLN A 327 24.07 12.38 14.49
N GLY A 328 24.13 11.10 14.86
CA GLY A 328 24.06 10.65 16.26
C GLY A 328 25.39 10.53 17.01
N ASN A 329 26.55 10.69 16.36
CA ASN A 329 27.84 10.46 17.04
C ASN A 329 28.89 11.54 16.74
N GLY A 330 28.47 12.81 16.87
CA GLY A 330 29.37 13.96 16.87
C GLY A 330 29.83 14.36 18.27
N ASP A 331 30.73 13.60 18.90
CA ASP A 331 31.63 14.18 19.89
C ASP A 331 33.08 13.67 19.73
N GLY A 332 33.86 14.52 19.05
CA GLY A 332 35.23 14.85 19.45
C GLY A 332 36.31 13.78 19.41
N ALA A 333 37.00 13.64 18.28
CA ALA A 333 38.47 13.72 18.22
C ALA A 333 38.98 13.72 16.77
N GLN A 334 39.07 14.91 16.17
CA GLN A 334 39.94 15.11 15.01
C GLN A 334 41.40 14.97 15.47
N ALA A 335 42.07 13.90 15.03
CA ALA A 335 43.52 13.79 15.12
C ALA A 335 44.13 14.48 13.88
N ASP A 336 44.80 15.60 14.14
CA ASP A 336 45.55 16.44 13.21
C ASP A 336 46.72 15.67 12.54
N PRO A 337 46.80 15.58 11.20
CA PRO A 337 47.91 14.94 10.51
C PRO A 337 49.02 15.96 10.24
N SER A 338 49.75 16.40 11.27
CA SER A 338 50.93 17.27 11.11
C SER A 338 51.93 17.19 12.27
N VAL A 339 52.53 16.02 12.52
CA VAL A 339 53.79 15.92 13.28
C VAL A 339 54.71 14.84 12.67
N PRO A 340 55.94 15.17 12.23
CA PRO A 340 56.88 14.20 11.66
C PRO A 340 57.64 13.43 12.76
N PRO A 341 58.23 12.26 12.43
CA PRO A 341 58.82 11.37 13.43
C PRO A 341 60.23 11.81 13.82
N HIS A 342 60.61 11.64 15.09
CA HIS A 342 62.01 11.64 15.50
C HIS A 342 62.32 10.48 16.47
N PRO A 343 63.55 9.94 16.46
CA PRO A 343 63.86 8.56 16.84
C PRO A 343 64.71 8.46 18.11
N GLY A 344 64.86 7.25 18.61
CA GLY A 344 65.76 6.90 19.72
C GLY A 344 65.11 7.17 21.08
N ASP A 345 65.27 6.33 22.10
CA ASP A 345 66.50 5.67 22.49
C ASP A 345 66.21 4.40 23.30
N ASP A 346 67.16 3.48 23.22
CA ASP A 346 67.33 2.27 24.01
C ASP A 346 67.34 2.57 25.52
N SER A 347 66.72 1.70 26.34
CA SER A 347 67.24 1.19 27.62
C SER A 347 66.31 0.15 28.26
#